data_AF-A0A1A8GCM3-F1
#
_entry.id   AF-A0A1A8GCM3-F1
#
_cell.length_a   1.000
_cell.length_b   1.000
_cell.length_c   1.000
_cell.angle_alpha   90.00
_cell.angle_beta   90.00
_cell.angle_gamma   90.00
#
_symmetry.space_group_name_H-M   'P 1'
#
loop_
_entity.id
_entity.type
_entity.pdbx_description
1 polymer ?
#
loop_
_entity_poly.entity_id
_entity_poly.type
_entity_poly.pdbx_seq_one_letter_code
_entity_poly.pdbx_strand_id
1 'polypeptide(L)'
;YSECQNAAQIYRKVTSGIKPASFDKVNDPEIKEIIEGCIRQNKSQRLSIRDLLNHAFFGEDTGVRVELAEEDTGMQDCLALRIWVEDPKKLKGKHKDNEAIEFSYDLENDSAEEVALEMVKSGFFHESDAKVVGKSIR
;
A
#
# COMPACT_ATOMS: atom_id res chain seq x y z
N TYR A 1 -0.71 -4.65 -22.19
CA TYR A 1 -0.53 -5.52 -23.37
C TYR A 1 0.53 -4.95 -24.32
N SER A 2 1.61 -4.36 -23.80
CA SER A 2 2.71 -3.88 -24.61
C SER A 2 3.48 -5.04 -25.27
N GLU A 3 3.32 -6.26 -24.76
CA GLU A 3 3.89 -7.48 -25.30
C GLU A 3 3.16 -8.02 -26.56
N CYS A 4 2.06 -7.39 -27.00
CA CYS A 4 1.31 -7.77 -28.19
C CYS A 4 1.74 -6.92 -29.40
N GLN A 5 1.86 -7.56 -30.57
CA GLN A 5 2.26 -6.89 -31.83
C GLN A 5 1.12 -6.15 -32.53
N ASN A 6 -0.13 -6.51 -32.25
CA ASN A 6 -1.30 -5.88 -32.88
C ASN A 6 -2.57 -6.05 -32.03
N ALA A 7 -3.62 -5.31 -32.39
CA ALA A 7 -4.90 -5.31 -31.68
C ALA A 7 -5.60 -6.69 -31.68
N ALA A 8 -5.42 -7.51 -32.73
CA ALA A 8 -6.04 -8.83 -32.80
C ALA A 8 -5.46 -9.80 -31.76
N GLN A 9 -4.19 -9.67 -31.39
CA GLN A 9 -3.60 -10.42 -30.27
C GLN A 9 -4.17 -9.98 -28.93
N ILE A 10 -4.34 -8.66 -28.72
CA ILE A 10 -4.94 -8.10 -27.51
C ILE A 10 -6.37 -8.61 -27.34
N TYR A 11 -7.19 -8.50 -28.39
CA TYR A 11 -8.58 -8.96 -28.38
C TYR A 11 -8.66 -10.43 -27.95
N ARG A 12 -7.88 -11.31 -28.58
CA ARG A 12 -7.84 -12.74 -28.24
C ARG A 12 -7.50 -12.96 -26.76
N LYS A 13 -6.44 -12.33 -26.25
CA LYS A 13 -6.04 -12.44 -24.83
C LYS A 13 -7.16 -12.00 -23.89
N VAL A 14 -7.72 -10.81 -24.11
CA VAL A 14 -8.80 -10.25 -23.28
C VAL A 14 -10.03 -11.17 -23.30
N THR A 15 -10.45 -11.63 -24.47
CA THR A 15 -11.60 -12.54 -24.59
C THR A 15 -11.36 -13.92 -23.99
N SER A 16 -10.10 -14.34 -23.84
CA SER A 16 -9.70 -15.57 -23.16
C SER A 16 -9.41 -15.38 -21.66
N GLY A 17 -9.62 -14.18 -21.11
CA GLY A 17 -9.36 -13.88 -19.69
C GLY A 17 -7.88 -13.79 -19.32
N ILE A 18 -6.99 -13.69 -20.32
CA ILE A 18 -5.53 -13.59 -20.11
C ILE A 18 -5.18 -12.13 -19.85
N LYS A 19 -4.62 -11.85 -18.66
CA LYS A 19 -4.18 -10.52 -18.23
C LYS A 19 -2.91 -10.06 -18.95
N PRO A 20 -2.65 -8.74 -18.99
CA PRO A 20 -1.39 -8.25 -19.56
C PRO A 20 -0.22 -8.68 -18.67
N ALA A 21 0.93 -8.99 -19.27
CA ALA A 21 2.13 -9.38 -18.51
C ALA A 21 2.63 -8.30 -17.53
N SER A 22 2.23 -7.03 -17.73
CA SER A 22 2.52 -5.95 -16.78
C SER A 22 1.75 -6.06 -15.47
N PHE A 23 0.65 -6.81 -15.43
CA PHE A 23 -0.13 -7.02 -14.20
C PHE A 23 0.70 -7.75 -13.13
N ASP A 24 1.56 -8.69 -13.54
CA ASP A 24 2.42 -9.42 -12.61
C ASP A 24 3.55 -8.56 -12.02
N LYS A 25 3.82 -7.39 -12.62
CA LYS A 25 4.81 -6.42 -12.16
C LYS A 25 4.26 -5.43 -11.12
N VAL A 26 2.99 -5.54 -10.77
CA VAL A 26 2.41 -4.75 -9.67
C VAL A 26 2.84 -5.42 -8.38
N ASN A 27 3.68 -4.73 -7.60
CA ASN A 27 4.27 -5.23 -6.37
C ASN A 27 3.34 -5.07 -5.17
N ASP A 28 2.64 -3.94 -5.12
CA ASP A 28 1.69 -3.65 -4.05
C ASP A 28 0.47 -4.60 -4.16
N PRO A 29 0.24 -5.47 -3.16
CA PRO A 29 -0.82 -6.46 -3.20
C PRO A 29 -2.22 -5.83 -3.20
N GLU A 30 -2.39 -4.68 -2.54
CA GLU A 30 -3.66 -3.98 -2.44
C GLU A 30 -4.02 -3.32 -3.78
N ILE A 31 -3.06 -2.66 -4.41
CA ILE A 31 -3.24 -2.10 -5.75
C ILE A 31 -3.48 -3.23 -6.77
N LYS A 32 -2.77 -4.35 -6.64
CA LYS A 32 -2.94 -5.52 -7.51
C LYS A 32 -4.34 -6.11 -7.38
N GLU A 33 -4.88 -6.21 -6.17
CA GLU A 33 -6.25 -6.64 -5.90
C GLU A 33 -7.28 -5.70 -6.54
N ILE A 34 -7.11 -4.39 -6.37
CA ILE A 34 -8.00 -3.39 -6.96
C ILE A 34 -8.02 -3.52 -8.49
N ILE A 35 -6.84 -3.59 -9.12
CA ILE A 35 -6.73 -3.75 -10.58
C ILE A 35 -7.40 -5.05 -11.02
N GLU A 36 -7.10 -6.17 -10.36
CA GLU A 36 -7.71 -7.48 -10.63
C GLU A 36 -9.24 -7.42 -10.57
N GLY A 37 -9.77 -6.84 -9.49
CA GLY A 37 -11.19 -6.66 -9.28
C GLY A 37 -11.85 -5.82 -10.36
N CYS A 38 -11.15 -4.82 -10.90
CA CYS A 38 -11.68 -3.98 -11.99
C CYS A 38 -11.66 -4.68 -13.36
N ILE A 39 -10.64 -5.49 -13.64
CA ILE A 39 -10.42 -6.07 -14.98
C ILE A 39 -10.99 -7.49 -15.17
N ARG A 40 -11.77 -8.01 -14.20
CA ARG A 40 -12.36 -9.35 -14.31
C ARG A 40 -13.13 -9.55 -15.62
N GLN A 41 -12.94 -10.71 -16.24
CA GLN A 41 -13.58 -11.05 -17.51
C GLN A 41 -15.12 -11.02 -17.40
N ASN A 42 -15.66 -11.62 -16.33
CA ASN A 42 -17.08 -11.59 -16.05
C ASN A 42 -17.49 -10.22 -15.47
N LYS A 43 -18.36 -9.51 -16.18
CA LYS A 43 -18.88 -8.20 -15.78
C LYS A 43 -19.49 -8.21 -14.39
N SER A 44 -20.22 -9.26 -14.00
CA SER A 44 -20.91 -9.31 -12.71
C SER A 44 -19.98 -9.50 -11.51
N GLN A 45 -18.73 -9.90 -11.75
CA GLN A 45 -17.73 -10.10 -10.71
C GLN A 45 -16.83 -8.88 -10.51
N ARG A 46 -16.95 -7.85 -11.37
CA ARG A 46 -16.12 -6.65 -11.25
C ARG A 46 -16.52 -5.85 -10.03
N LEU A 47 -15.53 -5.26 -9.36
CA LEU A 47 -15.77 -4.32 -8.27
C LEU A 47 -16.66 -3.17 -8.75
N SER A 48 -17.64 -2.80 -7.94
CA SER A 48 -18.40 -1.59 -8.19
C SER A 48 -17.60 -0.37 -7.71
N ILE A 49 -17.96 0.82 -8.22
CA ILE A 49 -17.38 2.07 -7.73
C ILE A 49 -17.61 2.23 -6.22
N ARG A 50 -18.75 1.75 -5.70
CA ARG A 50 -19.03 1.78 -4.28
C ARG A 50 -18.08 0.89 -3.49
N ASP A 51 -17.77 -0.30 -4.00
CA ASP A 51 -16.83 -1.21 -3.32
C ASP A 51 -15.41 -0.63 -3.34
N LEU A 52 -15.00 -0.05 -4.47
CA LEU A 52 -13.73 0.66 -4.59
C LEU A 52 -13.61 1.81 -3.59
N LEU A 53 -14.61 2.69 -3.49
CA LEU A 53 -14.56 3.82 -2.55
C LEU A 53 -14.53 3.40 -1.07
N ASN A 54 -14.96 2.18 -0.75
CA ASN A 54 -14.90 1.64 0.60
C ASN A 54 -13.67 0.73 0.84
N HIS A 55 -12.79 0.58 -0.16
CA HIS A 55 -11.55 -0.17 -0.01
C HIS A 55 -10.62 0.53 0.99
N ALA A 56 -9.87 -0.24 1.79
CA ALA A 56 -8.94 0.31 2.77
C ALA A 56 -7.89 1.23 2.15
N PHE A 57 -7.41 0.90 0.94
CA PHE A 57 -6.56 1.74 0.08
C PHE A 57 -7.06 3.18 -0.09
N PHE A 58 -8.37 3.35 -0.25
CA PHE A 58 -9.01 4.67 -0.39
C PHE A 58 -9.57 5.17 0.96
N GLY A 59 -9.36 4.41 2.02
CA GLY A 59 -9.71 4.73 3.40
C GLY A 59 -8.81 5.81 3.97
N GLU A 60 -9.36 6.52 4.96
CA GLU A 60 -8.82 7.65 5.72
C GLU A 60 -7.42 8.14 5.32
N ASP A 61 -7.39 9.27 4.61
CA ASP A 61 -6.18 10.01 4.25
C ASP A 61 -5.56 10.63 5.51
N THR A 62 -4.76 9.82 6.21
CA THR A 62 -4.06 10.11 7.47
C THR A 62 -2.89 11.08 7.31
N GLY A 63 -2.48 11.39 6.07
CA GLY A 63 -1.27 12.15 5.75
C GLY A 63 0.03 11.35 5.92
N VAL A 64 -0.07 10.04 6.20
CA VAL A 64 1.05 9.14 6.44
C VAL A 64 0.83 7.82 5.70
N ARG A 65 1.85 7.36 4.97
CA ARG A 65 1.83 6.11 4.21
C ARG A 65 2.96 5.18 4.64
N VAL A 66 2.69 3.90 4.83
CA VAL A 66 3.73 2.88 5.14
C VAL A 66 3.87 1.95 3.95
N GLU A 67 5.13 1.65 3.58
CA GLU A 67 5.48 0.75 2.49
C GLU A 67 6.62 -0.18 2.92
N LEU A 68 6.85 -1.26 2.17
CA LEU A 68 8.07 -2.05 2.31
C LEU A 68 9.27 -1.26 1.77
N ALA A 69 10.35 -1.18 2.56
CA ALA A 69 11.60 -0.56 2.15
C ALA A 69 12.43 -1.49 1.24
N GLU A 70 12.25 -2.81 1.37
CA GLU A 70 12.93 -3.86 0.61
C GLU A 70 11.94 -4.94 0.16
N GLU A 71 12.30 -5.75 -0.84
CA GLU A 71 11.47 -6.89 -1.25
C GLU A 71 11.38 -7.93 -0.13
N ASP A 72 10.16 -8.24 0.31
CA ASP A 72 9.93 -9.33 1.24
C ASP A 72 10.13 -10.68 0.54
N THR A 73 11.09 -11.47 1.05
CA THR A 73 11.41 -12.81 0.55
C THR A 73 10.56 -13.90 1.21
N GLY A 74 9.75 -13.56 2.23
CA GLY A 74 8.93 -14.49 3.00
C GLY A 74 9.73 -15.47 3.87
N MET A 75 11.04 -15.23 4.00
CA MET A 75 11.97 -16.07 4.79
C MET A 75 12.37 -15.43 6.12
N GLN A 76 11.99 -14.17 6.36
CA GLN A 76 12.37 -13.41 7.54
C GLN A 76 11.12 -13.02 8.31
N ASP A 77 11.17 -13.15 9.63
CA ASP A 77 10.10 -12.71 10.53
C ASP A 77 10.16 -11.19 10.80
N CYS A 78 11.11 -10.48 10.18
CA CYS A 78 11.24 -9.03 10.26
C CYS A 78 11.06 -8.39 8.88
N LEU A 79 10.16 -7.41 8.80
CA LEU A 79 9.98 -6.57 7.62
C LEU A 79 10.80 -5.29 7.72
N ALA A 80 11.46 -4.90 6.64
CA ALA A 80 12.00 -3.55 6.50
C ALA A 80 10.88 -2.64 5.98
N LEU A 81 10.38 -1.72 6.80
CA LEU A 81 9.31 -0.80 6.47
C LEU A 81 9.84 0.63 6.33
N ARG A 82 9.16 1.42 5.51
CA ARG A 82 9.38 2.85 5.32
C ARG A 82 8.06 3.59 5.52
N ILE A 83 8.05 4.58 6.41
CA ILE A 83 6.92 5.48 6.63
C ILE A 83 7.19 6.84 5.98
N TRP A 84 6.26 7.30 5.15
CA TRP A 84 6.28 8.57 4.43
C TRP A 84 5.31 9.56 5.05
N VAL A 85 5.75 10.80 5.26
CA VAL A 85 4.85 11.92 5.55
C VAL A 85 4.41 12.56 4.23
N GLU A 86 3.17 12.30 3.82
CA GLU A 86 2.60 12.79 2.55
C GLU A 86 1.90 14.15 2.68
N ASP A 87 1.25 14.41 3.82
CA ASP A 87 0.64 15.71 4.12
C ASP A 87 0.98 16.16 5.56
N PRO A 88 2.09 16.90 5.74
CA PRO A 88 2.48 17.43 7.04
C PRO A 88 1.41 18.28 7.72
N LYS A 89 0.45 18.85 6.98
CA LYS A 89 -0.61 19.72 7.55
C LYS A 89 -1.65 18.92 8.34
N LYS A 90 -1.72 17.61 8.12
CA LYS A 90 -2.61 16.71 8.86
C LYS A 90 -1.98 16.21 10.17
N LEU A 91 -0.67 16.35 10.28
CA LEU A 91 0.08 16.04 11.49
C LEU A 91 0.24 17.29 12.35
N LYS A 92 0.40 17.09 13.66
CA LYS A 92 0.69 18.17 14.61
C LYS A 92 2.18 18.44 14.73
N GLY A 93 3.02 17.47 14.40
CA GLY A 93 4.47 17.62 14.36
C GLY A 93 4.97 18.58 13.27
N LYS A 94 6.20 19.06 13.43
CA LYS A 94 6.90 19.84 12.39
C LYS A 94 7.65 18.87 11.47
N HIS A 95 7.00 18.43 10.40
CA HIS A 95 7.60 17.53 9.42
C HIS A 95 7.99 18.28 8.14
N LYS A 96 9.00 17.77 7.44
CA LYS A 96 9.28 18.21 6.07
C LYS A 96 8.42 17.43 5.07
N ASP A 97 8.11 18.04 3.93
CA ASP A 97 7.46 17.31 2.82
C ASP A 97 8.35 16.14 2.37
N ASN A 98 7.74 14.96 2.18
CA ASN A 98 8.40 13.72 1.78
C ASN A 98 9.52 13.25 2.74
N GLU A 99 9.40 13.58 4.03
CA GLU A 99 10.23 12.96 5.05
C GLU A 99 9.87 11.47 5.16
N ALA A 100 10.89 10.62 5.09
CA ALA A 100 10.75 9.17 5.16
C ALA A 100 11.59 8.62 6.31
N ILE A 101 11.02 7.69 7.08
CA ILE A 101 11.70 7.01 8.18
C ILE A 101 11.66 5.52 7.88
N GLU A 102 12.82 4.88 7.91
CA GLU A 102 12.95 3.44 7.75
C GLU A 102 13.10 2.77 9.12
N PHE A 103 12.42 1.65 9.31
CA PHE A 103 12.43 0.89 10.55
C PHE A 103 12.21 -0.60 10.26
N SER A 104 12.72 -1.45 11.14
CA SER A 104 12.40 -2.88 11.14
C SER A 104 11.13 -3.13 11.93
N TYR A 105 10.30 -4.06 11.48
CA TYR A 105 9.10 -4.51 12.16
C TYR A 105 9.10 -6.03 12.29
N ASP A 106 9.21 -6.54 13.51
CA ASP A 106 9.14 -7.96 13.85
C ASP A 106 7.67 -8.43 13.89
N LEU A 107 7.32 -9.37 13.02
CA LEU A 107 5.94 -9.86 12.85
C LEU A 107 5.40 -10.63 14.06
N GLU A 108 6.28 -11.17 14.92
CA GLU A 108 5.87 -11.93 16.10
C GLU A 108 5.87 -11.09 17.38
N ASN A 109 6.82 -10.15 17.48
CA ASN A 109 7.11 -9.43 18.72
C ASN A 109 6.64 -7.97 18.71
N ASP A 110 6.55 -7.32 17.55
CA ASP A 110 6.18 -5.91 17.48
C ASP A 110 4.67 -5.70 17.37
N SER A 111 4.17 -4.68 18.06
CA SER A 111 2.84 -4.13 17.85
C SER A 111 2.93 -2.75 17.21
N ALA A 112 2.04 -2.48 16.24
CA ALA A 112 1.97 -1.21 15.53
C ALA A 112 1.83 0.00 16.48
N GLU A 113 1.10 -0.17 17.59
CA GLU A 113 0.94 0.85 18.62
C GLU A 113 2.24 1.14 19.38
N GLU A 114 3.00 0.12 19.76
CA GLU A 114 4.27 0.30 20.47
C GLU A 114 5.33 0.93 19.56
N VAL A 115 5.44 0.45 18.33
CA VAL A 115 6.35 1.04 17.33
C VAL A 115 6.02 2.52 17.10
N ALA A 116 4.74 2.87 16.99
CA ALA A 116 4.33 4.27 16.86
C ALA A 116 4.71 5.12 18.09
N LEU A 117 4.57 4.57 19.30
CA LEU A 117 4.98 5.24 20.54
C LEU A 117 6.51 5.42 20.61
N GLU A 118 7.28 4.46 20.11
CA GLU A 118 8.73 4.57 20.00
C GLU A 118 9.15 5.64 19.00
N MET A 119 8.46 5.76 17.86
CA MET A 119 8.70 6.83 16.90
C MET A 119 8.43 8.21 17.52
N VAL A 120 7.37 8.35 18.31
CA VAL A 120 7.09 9.57 19.08
C VAL A 120 8.19 9.85 20.10
N LYS A 121 8.61 8.83 20.85
CA LYS A 121 9.66 8.95 21.88
C LYS A 121 11.02 9.32 21.29
N SER A 122 11.29 8.86 20.07
CA SER A 122 12.48 9.19 19.29
C SER A 122 12.42 10.59 18.65
N GLY A 123 11.28 11.28 18.78
CA GLY A 123 11.07 12.64 18.29
C GLY A 123 10.71 12.72 16.81
N PHE A 124 10.38 11.58 16.17
CA PHE A 124 9.95 11.58 14.77
C PHE A 124 8.56 12.16 14.60
N PHE A 125 7.62 11.83 15.49
CA PHE A 125 6.24 12.31 15.47
C PHE A 125 5.84 12.98 16.78
N HIS A 126 4.82 13.83 16.72
CA HIS A 126 4.21 14.40 17.92
C HIS A 126 3.31 13.36 18.61
N GLU A 127 3.18 13.41 19.94
CA GLU A 127 2.40 12.44 20.73
C GLU A 127 0.95 12.30 20.28
N SER A 128 0.32 13.40 19.86
CA SER A 128 -1.05 13.38 19.31
C SER A 128 -1.21 12.54 18.04
N ASP A 129 -0.11 12.31 17.32
CA ASP A 129 -0.11 11.67 16.01
C ASP A 129 0.16 10.16 16.16
N ALA A 130 0.50 9.67 17.36
CA ALA A 130 0.81 8.26 17.65
C ALA A 130 -0.29 7.31 17.15
N LYS A 131 -1.56 7.68 17.37
CA LYS A 131 -2.70 6.86 16.95
C LYS A 131 -2.83 6.77 15.43
N VAL A 132 -2.52 7.86 14.74
CA VAL A 132 -2.55 7.93 13.28
C VAL A 132 -1.43 7.09 12.69
N VAL A 133 -0.21 7.25 13.22
CA VAL A 133 0.97 6.48 12.83
C VAL A 133 0.77 4.98 13.09
N GLY A 134 0.32 4.59 14.28
CA GLY A 134 0.05 3.18 14.59
C GLY A 134 -1.03 2.56 13.73
N LYS A 135 -2.07 3.33 13.36
CA LYS A 135 -3.08 2.87 12.40
C LYS A 135 -2.51 2.67 11.00
N SER A 136 -1.55 3.50 10.57
CA SER A 136 -0.90 3.37 9.26
C SER A 136 0.14 2.24 9.21
N ILE A 137 0.67 1.78 10.35
CA ILE A 137 1.59 0.64 10.43
C ILE A 137 0.84 -0.71 10.40
N ARG A 138 -0.41 -0.74 10.88
CA ARG A 138 -1.27 -1.94 10.93
C ARG A 138 -1.87 -2.30 9.58
#